data_AF-A0A845CZE6-F1
#
_entry.id   AF-A0A845CZE6-F1
#
_cell.length_a   1.000
_cell.length_b   1.000
_cell.length_c   1.000
_cell.angle_alpha   90.00
_cell.angle_beta   90.00
_cell.angle_gamma   90.00
#
_symmetry.space_group_name_H-M   'P 1'
#
loop_
_entity.id
_entity.type
_entity.pdbx_description
1 polymer ?
#
loop_
_entity_poly.entity_id
_entity_poly.type
_entity_poly.pdbx_seq_one_letter_code
_entity_poly.pdbx_strand_id
1 'polypeptide(L)'
;MTELSLRGVFAPTLTPILADLSIDIPAYTEFCHRLLQGGCHGLVLFGTNSEATSFSASERMAAVDAVIESGVAPDRLVVGSGSASVVEAAELTRHAVESGCRGVLTLPPFYYPGVSDEGLFRSFAAVLDRVNDERLRMYFYHIPQVSGIPLSPSLLDRLADAYPRQAAGVKDSSGDVVTLMGLHGVAAAHPGFSVFCGTEALLLKNLQGGGGGCISGMANVLPHVIRDLYDNWEADDAEERQNRTNWIRDAILESGFNMIASLKVIVGDQTGRPGWSRVRPPLVDLTETEQEQLLARLSPPVPA
;
A
#
# COMPACT_ATOMS: atom_id res chain seq x y z
N MET A 1 19.71 -1.14 15.81
CA MET A 1 18.72 -0.87 14.75
C MET A 1 18.16 0.53 14.99
N THR A 2 18.25 1.43 14.02
CA THR A 2 17.88 2.85 14.18
C THR A 2 16.36 3.04 14.09
N GLU A 3 15.78 3.84 15.00
CA GLU A 3 14.33 4.16 15.15
C GLU A 3 13.61 4.74 13.91
N LEU A 4 14.31 4.90 12.78
CA LEU A 4 13.85 5.68 11.63
C LEU A 4 13.05 4.88 10.57
N SER A 5 13.24 3.55 10.46
CA SER A 5 12.61 2.77 9.39
C SER A 5 11.24 2.21 9.78
N LEU A 6 10.25 2.36 8.90
CA LEU A 6 8.96 1.71 9.06
C LEU A 6 9.11 0.19 9.17
N ARG A 7 8.33 -0.40 10.08
CA ARG A 7 8.11 -1.85 10.18
C ARG A 7 6.66 -2.15 10.51
N GLY A 8 6.18 -3.31 10.10
CA GLY A 8 4.84 -3.80 10.42
C GLY A 8 4.01 -4.21 9.22
N VAL A 9 2.74 -4.47 9.52
CA VAL A 9 1.66 -4.73 8.57
C VAL A 9 0.88 -3.45 8.33
N PHE A 10 0.81 -3.03 7.08
CA PHE A 10 0.08 -1.84 6.65
C PHE A 10 -1.02 -2.22 5.66
N ALA A 11 -2.21 -1.65 5.85
CA ALA A 11 -3.29 -1.79 4.89
C ALA A 11 -3.25 -0.63 3.88
N PRO A 12 -3.06 -0.88 2.57
CA PRO A 12 -3.37 0.08 1.52
C PRO A 12 -4.89 0.19 1.42
N THR A 13 -5.45 1.24 2.00
CA THR A 13 -6.87 1.36 2.31
C THR A 13 -7.72 1.31 1.04
N LEU A 14 -8.92 0.73 1.13
CA LEU A 14 -9.99 0.97 0.17
C LEU A 14 -10.64 2.34 0.42
N THR A 15 -11.13 2.97 -0.65
CA THR A 15 -11.85 4.25 -0.57
C THR A 15 -13.34 4.03 -0.83
N PRO A 16 -14.25 4.22 0.15
CA PRO A 16 -15.69 4.10 -0.09
C PRO A 16 -16.20 5.29 -0.92
N ILE A 17 -17.17 5.04 -1.82
CA ILE A 17 -17.58 5.99 -2.86
C ILE A 17 -19.10 6.15 -2.85
N LEU A 18 -19.57 7.39 -2.86
CA LEU A 18 -20.99 7.75 -2.94
C LEU A 18 -21.53 7.63 -4.37
N ALA A 19 -22.86 7.70 -4.52
CA ALA A 19 -23.51 7.56 -5.83
C ALA A 19 -23.14 8.69 -6.81
N ASP A 20 -22.72 9.84 -6.31
CA ASP A 20 -22.22 10.99 -7.08
C ASP A 20 -20.71 10.92 -7.38
N LEU A 21 -20.07 9.78 -7.08
CA LEU A 21 -18.64 9.50 -7.24
C LEU A 21 -17.71 10.27 -6.29
N SER A 22 -18.25 10.99 -5.31
CA SER A 22 -17.45 11.57 -4.24
C SER A 22 -17.03 10.52 -3.20
N ILE A 23 -15.99 10.82 -2.42
CA ILE A 23 -15.54 9.95 -1.32
C ILE A 23 -16.57 10.00 -0.19
N ASP A 24 -17.00 8.84 0.31
CA ASP A 24 -17.80 8.75 1.53
C ASP A 24 -16.88 8.94 2.75
N ILE A 25 -16.62 10.20 3.11
CA ILE A 25 -15.69 10.56 4.20
C ILE A 25 -16.07 9.92 5.54
N PRO A 26 -17.34 9.95 6.01
CA PRO A 26 -17.73 9.24 7.22
C PRO A 26 -17.39 7.74 7.18
N ALA A 27 -17.73 7.03 6.10
CA ALA A 27 -17.40 5.61 5.99
C ALA A 27 -15.88 5.37 5.88
N TYR A 28 -15.14 6.27 5.23
CA TYR A 28 -13.70 6.14 5.04
C TYR A 28 -12.93 6.26 6.35
N THR A 29 -13.27 7.25 7.18
CA THR A 29 -12.63 7.48 8.48
C THR A 29 -12.94 6.34 9.46
N GLU A 30 -14.19 5.88 9.52
CA GLU A 30 -14.57 4.71 10.32
C GLU A 30 -13.82 3.44 9.88
N PHE A 31 -13.67 3.24 8.57
CA PHE A 31 -12.90 2.10 8.04
C PHE A 31 -11.42 2.17 8.43
N CYS A 32 -10.81 3.35 8.37
CA CYS A 32 -9.44 3.54 8.84
C CYS A 32 -9.27 3.13 10.30
N HIS A 33 -10.18 3.57 11.19
CA HIS A 33 -10.17 3.15 12.61
C HIS A 33 -10.33 1.64 12.76
N ARG A 34 -11.26 1.02 12.02
CA ARG A 34 -11.48 -0.43 12.05
C ARG A 34 -10.22 -1.20 11.68
N LEU A 35 -9.50 -0.79 10.64
CA LEU A 35 -8.26 -1.46 10.21
C LEU A 35 -7.16 -1.38 11.28
N LEU A 36 -7.02 -0.21 11.92
CA LEU A 36 -6.05 -0.03 13.01
C LEU A 36 -6.42 -0.85 14.26
N GLN A 37 -7.71 -0.92 14.60
CA GLN A 37 -8.22 -1.78 15.68
C GLN A 37 -8.06 -3.28 15.36
N GLY A 38 -8.15 -3.65 14.08
CA GLY A 38 -7.93 -5.01 13.59
C GLY A 38 -6.45 -5.45 13.58
N GLY A 39 -5.52 -4.61 14.03
CA GLY A 39 -4.12 -4.96 14.24
C GLY A 39 -3.13 -4.41 13.22
N CYS A 40 -3.58 -3.66 12.21
CA CYS A 40 -2.67 -2.94 11.30
C CYS A 40 -1.78 -1.98 12.10
N HIS A 41 -0.47 -2.00 11.84
CA HIS A 41 0.47 -1.07 12.47
C HIS A 41 0.25 0.35 11.94
N GLY A 42 -0.06 0.47 10.64
CA GLY A 42 -0.45 1.72 10.01
C GLY A 42 -1.24 1.50 8.74
N LEU A 43 -1.54 2.60 8.05
CA LEU A 43 -2.33 2.62 6.83
C LEU A 43 -1.53 3.26 5.70
N VAL A 44 -1.75 2.79 4.48
CA VAL A 44 -1.32 3.48 3.27
C VAL A 44 -2.56 4.05 2.59
N LEU A 45 -2.76 5.36 2.69
CA LEU A 45 -3.86 6.05 2.03
C LEU A 45 -3.47 6.33 0.58
N PHE A 46 -4.40 6.22 -0.36
CA PHE A 46 -4.17 6.55 -1.77
C PHE A 46 -3.06 5.72 -2.45
N GLY A 47 -3.02 4.42 -2.14
CA GLY A 47 -2.32 3.42 -2.97
C GLY A 47 -3.20 2.92 -4.13
N THR A 48 -2.78 1.82 -4.78
CA THR A 48 -3.56 1.19 -5.86
C THR A 48 -4.96 0.78 -5.42
N ASN A 49 -5.10 0.13 -4.26
CA ASN A 49 -6.40 -0.31 -3.73
C ASN A 49 -7.34 0.83 -3.33
N SER A 50 -6.78 2.01 -3.08
CA SER A 50 -7.54 3.22 -2.80
C SER A 50 -8.08 3.88 -4.07
N GLU A 51 -7.78 3.33 -5.25
CA GLU A 51 -8.09 3.90 -6.56
C GLU A 51 -7.49 5.30 -6.75
N ALA A 52 -6.27 5.52 -6.25
CA ALA A 52 -5.68 6.85 -6.14
C ALA A 52 -5.68 7.67 -7.44
N THR A 53 -5.47 7.02 -8.58
CA THR A 53 -5.47 7.65 -9.91
C THR A 53 -6.86 8.07 -10.38
N SER A 54 -7.92 7.62 -9.72
CA SER A 54 -9.30 8.02 -10.00
C SER A 54 -9.70 9.29 -9.24
N PHE A 55 -8.89 9.76 -8.27
CA PHE A 55 -9.14 10.94 -7.47
C PHE A 55 -8.15 12.06 -7.78
N SER A 56 -8.64 13.29 -7.86
CA SER A 56 -7.80 14.47 -7.99
C SER A 56 -6.87 14.67 -6.78
N ALA A 57 -5.82 15.48 -6.93
CA ALA A 57 -4.93 15.80 -5.82
C ALA A 57 -5.69 16.44 -4.64
N SER A 58 -6.65 17.33 -4.91
CA SER A 58 -7.44 17.99 -3.87
C SER A 58 -8.37 17.04 -3.12
N GLU A 59 -9.03 16.09 -3.81
CA GLU A 59 -9.84 15.05 -3.15
C GLU A 59 -8.98 14.18 -2.23
N ARG A 60 -7.77 13.82 -2.66
CA ARG A 60 -6.83 13.03 -1.86
C ARG A 60 -6.36 13.78 -0.62
N MET A 61 -5.93 15.03 -0.77
CA MET A 61 -5.48 15.85 0.36
C MET A 61 -6.60 16.07 1.38
N ALA A 62 -7.81 16.44 0.92
CA ALA A 62 -8.97 16.65 1.80
C ALA A 62 -9.36 15.37 2.57
N ALA A 63 -9.25 14.20 1.94
CA ALA A 63 -9.53 12.93 2.61
C ALA A 63 -8.44 12.53 3.61
N VAL A 64 -7.17 12.84 3.34
CA VAL A 64 -6.08 12.68 4.34
C VAL A 64 -6.37 13.56 5.56
N ASP A 65 -6.73 14.83 5.34
CA ASP A 65 -7.05 15.77 6.42
C ASP A 65 -8.24 15.26 7.26
N ALA A 66 -9.31 14.80 6.61
CA ALA A 66 -10.46 14.23 7.29
C ALA A 66 -10.14 12.97 8.12
N VAL A 67 -9.24 12.10 7.64
CA VAL A 67 -8.77 10.93 8.40
C VAL A 67 -8.01 11.37 9.66
N ILE A 68 -7.15 12.37 9.56
CA ILE A 68 -6.42 12.92 10.72
C ILE A 68 -7.38 13.59 11.70
N GLU A 69 -8.30 14.44 11.21
CA GLU A 69 -9.31 15.12 12.01
C GLU A 69 -10.24 14.15 12.75
N SER A 70 -10.47 12.96 12.18
CA SER A 70 -11.24 11.88 12.84
C SER A 70 -10.51 11.24 14.03
N GLY A 71 -9.27 11.64 14.32
CA GLY A 71 -8.46 11.15 15.44
C GLY A 71 -7.47 10.04 15.09
N VAL A 72 -7.28 9.71 13.80
CA VAL A 72 -6.20 8.80 13.40
C VAL A 72 -4.87 9.55 13.50
N ALA A 73 -3.93 9.01 14.28
CA ALA A 73 -2.62 9.63 14.45
C ALA A 73 -1.86 9.69 13.11
N PRO A 74 -1.35 10.87 12.68
CA PRO A 74 -0.65 11.02 11.40
C PRO A 74 0.59 10.12 11.27
N ASP A 75 1.28 9.83 12.38
CA ASP A 75 2.45 8.96 12.40
C ASP A 75 2.15 7.47 12.14
N ARG A 76 0.87 7.11 12.01
CA ARG A 76 0.40 5.80 11.52
C ARG A 76 0.00 5.80 10.04
N LEU A 77 0.12 6.95 9.37
CA LEU A 77 -0.29 7.13 7.97
C LEU A 77 0.91 7.24 7.05
N VAL A 78 0.86 6.51 5.94
CA VAL A 78 1.68 6.73 4.75
C VAL A 78 0.75 7.18 3.64
N VAL A 79 1.11 8.21 2.88
CA VAL A 79 0.24 8.76 1.82
C VAL A 79 0.82 8.44 0.46
N GLY A 80 0.00 7.90 -0.43
CA GLY A 80 0.35 7.70 -1.83
C GLY A 80 0.42 9.03 -2.57
N SER A 81 1.63 9.48 -2.88
CA SER A 81 1.89 10.78 -3.52
C SER A 81 2.40 10.68 -4.95
N GLY A 82 2.51 9.46 -5.50
CA GLY A 82 2.92 9.27 -6.89
C GLY A 82 1.96 9.89 -7.91
N SER A 83 2.51 10.52 -8.95
CA SER A 83 1.77 11.05 -10.11
C SER A 83 2.68 11.01 -11.34
N ALA A 84 2.08 11.03 -12.53
CA ALA A 84 2.83 11.26 -13.77
C ALA A 84 3.43 12.69 -13.84
N SER A 85 2.87 13.63 -13.07
CA SER A 85 3.38 15.00 -12.94
C SER A 85 4.28 15.13 -11.71
N VAL A 86 5.55 15.53 -11.92
CA VAL A 86 6.50 15.81 -10.83
C VAL A 86 5.98 16.93 -9.92
N VAL A 87 5.30 17.92 -10.47
CA VAL A 87 4.78 19.07 -9.69
C VAL A 87 3.65 18.61 -8.77
N GLU A 88 2.70 17.83 -9.29
CA GLU A 88 1.59 17.29 -8.49
C GLU A 88 2.10 16.28 -7.45
N ALA A 89 3.07 15.43 -7.82
CA ALA A 89 3.70 14.50 -6.88
C ALA A 89 4.39 15.24 -5.72
N ALA A 90 5.07 16.36 -6.01
CA ALA A 90 5.68 17.20 -4.99
C ALA A 90 4.65 17.92 -4.11
N GLU A 91 3.51 18.35 -4.67
CA GLU A 91 2.41 18.96 -3.91
C GLU A 91 1.81 17.98 -2.91
N LEU A 92 1.41 16.78 -3.36
CA LEU A 92 0.90 15.72 -2.50
C LEU A 92 1.90 15.28 -1.44
N THR A 93 3.18 15.18 -1.83
CA THR A 93 4.25 14.81 -0.90
C THR A 93 4.44 15.87 0.17
N ARG A 94 4.42 17.16 -0.20
CA ARG A 94 4.53 18.26 0.75
C ARG A 94 3.36 18.26 1.72
N HIS A 95 2.13 18.11 1.23
CA HIS A 95 0.93 18.03 2.07
C HIS A 95 1.06 16.91 3.12
N ALA A 96 1.43 15.69 2.70
CA ALA A 96 1.62 14.59 3.64
C ALA A 96 2.69 14.88 4.72
N VAL A 97 3.81 15.51 4.35
CA VAL A 97 4.86 15.90 5.30
C VAL A 97 4.38 16.99 6.26
N GLU A 98 3.67 17.99 5.77
CA GLU A 98 3.12 19.10 6.57
C GLU A 98 2.03 18.62 7.54
N SER A 99 1.22 17.65 7.13
CA SER A 99 0.23 16.98 7.97
C SER A 99 0.84 16.00 8.98
N GLY A 100 2.17 15.83 8.99
CA GLY A 100 2.88 14.99 9.94
C GLY A 100 2.77 13.49 9.65
N CYS A 101 2.39 13.11 8.43
CA CYS A 101 2.33 11.71 8.04
C CYS A 101 3.70 11.05 8.14
N ARG A 102 3.72 9.75 8.48
CA ARG A 102 4.94 8.98 8.71
C ARG A 102 5.82 8.84 7.48
N GLY A 103 5.24 8.98 6.30
CA GLY A 103 5.95 8.97 5.03
C GLY A 103 5.02 9.01 3.84
N VAL A 104 5.59 8.83 2.65
CA VAL A 104 4.85 8.73 1.40
C VAL A 104 5.20 7.46 0.64
N LEU A 105 4.25 6.94 -0.13
CA LEU A 105 4.45 5.83 -1.05
C LEU A 105 4.36 6.36 -2.50
N THR A 106 5.48 6.43 -3.20
CA THR A 106 5.59 7.15 -4.46
C THR A 106 5.69 6.18 -5.64
N LEU A 107 4.64 6.12 -6.47
CA LEU A 107 4.68 5.45 -7.78
C LEU A 107 5.67 6.14 -8.73
N PRO A 108 6.35 5.38 -9.62
CA PRO A 108 7.06 5.98 -10.74
C PRO A 108 6.11 6.71 -11.69
N PRO A 109 6.61 7.66 -12.51
CA PRO A 109 5.82 8.25 -13.58
C PRO A 109 5.43 7.18 -14.60
N PHE A 110 4.14 6.85 -14.68
CA PHE A 110 3.65 5.61 -15.32
C PHE A 110 3.03 5.80 -16.71
N TYR A 111 2.86 7.04 -17.20
CA TYR A 111 2.17 7.27 -18.48
C TYR A 111 3.05 6.97 -19.71
N TYR A 112 4.32 7.37 -19.67
CA TYR A 112 5.25 7.15 -20.79
C TYR A 112 5.99 5.83 -20.60
N PRO A 113 6.00 4.91 -21.59
CA PRO A 113 6.74 3.65 -21.50
C PRO A 113 8.23 3.86 -21.75
N GLY A 114 9.05 2.86 -21.38
CA GLY A 114 10.47 2.81 -21.73
C GLY A 114 11.34 3.89 -21.05
N VAL A 115 10.90 4.39 -19.89
CA VAL A 115 11.67 5.37 -19.11
C VAL A 115 12.94 4.69 -18.58
N SER A 116 14.10 5.31 -18.81
CA SER A 116 15.38 4.80 -18.33
C SER A 116 15.57 5.05 -16.83
N ASP A 117 16.47 4.29 -16.18
CA ASP A 117 16.86 4.52 -14.78
C ASP A 117 17.33 5.96 -14.54
N GLU A 118 18.02 6.58 -15.50
CA GLU A 118 18.41 8.00 -15.39
C GLU A 118 17.19 8.94 -15.37
N GLY A 119 16.19 8.67 -16.22
CA GLY A 119 14.94 9.42 -16.22
C GLY A 119 14.15 9.24 -14.92
N LEU A 120 14.08 8.01 -14.41
CA LEU A 120 13.41 7.71 -13.14
C LEU A 120 14.13 8.37 -11.96
N PHE A 121 15.45 8.28 -11.90
CA PHE A 121 16.26 8.96 -10.88
C PHE A 121 15.95 10.46 -10.87
N ARG A 122 16.01 11.12 -12.04
CA ARG A 122 15.72 12.55 -12.15
C ARG A 122 14.29 12.88 -11.72
N SER A 123 13.31 12.04 -12.03
CA SER A 123 11.92 12.24 -11.61
C SER A 123 11.78 12.21 -10.08
N PHE A 124 12.31 11.18 -9.43
CA PHE A 124 12.26 11.07 -7.96
C PHE A 124 13.08 12.17 -7.27
N ALA A 125 14.31 12.42 -7.73
CA ALA A 125 15.16 13.51 -7.28
C ALA A 125 14.44 14.87 -7.37
N ALA A 126 13.77 15.13 -8.50
CA ALA A 126 13.03 16.36 -8.73
C ALA A 126 11.85 16.55 -7.77
N VAL A 127 11.22 15.48 -7.28
CA VAL A 127 10.21 15.54 -6.21
C VAL A 127 10.86 15.80 -4.86
N LEU A 128 11.91 15.04 -4.52
CA LEU A 128 12.67 15.15 -3.27
C LEU A 128 13.24 16.57 -3.08
N ASP A 129 13.87 17.13 -4.12
CA ASP A 129 14.46 18.47 -4.13
C ASP A 129 13.40 19.59 -4.08
N ARG A 130 12.22 19.35 -4.67
CA ARG A 130 11.12 20.33 -4.57
C ARG A 130 10.57 20.38 -3.17
N VAL A 131 10.31 19.23 -2.56
CA VAL A 131 9.77 19.16 -1.19
C VAL A 131 10.78 19.71 -0.20
N ASN A 132 12.04 19.26 -0.32
CA ASN A 132 13.20 19.71 0.46
C ASN A 132 12.93 19.81 1.98
N ASP A 133 12.38 18.72 2.55
CA ASP A 133 12.09 18.63 3.98
C ASP A 133 12.80 17.43 4.58
N GLU A 134 13.50 17.63 5.70
CA GLU A 134 14.28 16.58 6.37
C GLU A 134 13.41 15.54 7.09
N ARG A 135 12.12 15.84 7.30
CA ARG A 135 11.14 14.92 7.88
C ARG A 135 10.60 13.94 6.85
N LEU A 136 10.75 14.25 5.55
CA LEU A 136 10.26 13.40 4.47
C LEU A 136 10.86 11.99 4.56
N ARG A 137 10.00 10.98 4.50
CA ARG A 137 10.36 9.57 4.33
C ARG A 137 9.62 9.04 3.10
N MET A 138 10.34 8.88 2.00
CA MET A 138 9.81 8.39 0.74
C MET A 138 10.06 6.89 0.59
N TYR A 139 8.99 6.15 0.40
CA TYR A 139 8.99 4.74 0.01
C TYR A 139 8.70 4.65 -1.48
N PHE A 140 9.62 4.07 -2.24
CA PHE A 140 9.44 3.87 -3.67
C PHE A 140 8.46 2.73 -3.94
N TYR A 141 7.48 2.92 -4.82
CA TYR A 141 6.49 1.90 -5.11
C TYR A 141 6.81 1.16 -6.40
N HIS A 142 7.36 -0.04 -6.28
CA HIS A 142 7.61 -0.94 -7.40
C HIS A 142 6.39 -1.84 -7.68
N ILE A 143 5.68 -1.61 -8.79
CA ILE A 143 4.52 -2.41 -9.22
C ILE A 143 4.44 -2.49 -10.76
N PRO A 144 5.43 -3.12 -11.42
CA PRO A 144 5.59 -3.04 -12.87
C PRO A 144 4.40 -3.59 -13.66
N GLN A 145 3.63 -4.52 -13.10
CA GLN A 145 2.43 -5.07 -13.74
C GLN A 145 1.30 -4.04 -13.88
N VAL A 146 1.30 -3.00 -13.04
CA VAL A 146 0.30 -1.92 -13.07
C VAL A 146 0.89 -0.64 -13.68
N SER A 147 2.11 -0.26 -13.27
CA SER A 147 2.75 0.96 -13.75
C SER A 147 3.36 0.84 -15.14
N GLY A 148 3.69 -0.38 -15.59
CA GLY A 148 4.53 -0.59 -16.78
C GLY A 148 6.00 -0.19 -16.60
N ILE A 149 6.39 0.25 -15.38
CA ILE A 149 7.71 0.82 -15.08
C ILE A 149 8.37 0.03 -13.94
N PRO A 150 9.38 -0.80 -14.24
CA PRO A 150 10.17 -1.46 -13.22
C PRO A 150 11.12 -0.47 -12.51
N LEU A 151 11.43 -0.75 -11.25
CA LEU A 151 12.42 -0.02 -10.46
C LEU A 151 13.57 -0.99 -10.17
N SER A 152 14.72 -0.77 -10.80
CA SER A 152 15.88 -1.64 -10.61
C SER A 152 16.50 -1.46 -9.22
N PRO A 153 17.09 -2.51 -8.62
CA PRO A 153 17.86 -2.36 -7.38
C PRO A 153 18.98 -1.31 -7.50
N SER A 154 19.66 -1.23 -8.65
CA SER A 154 20.70 -0.23 -8.90
C SER A 154 20.18 1.20 -8.90
N LEU A 155 18.96 1.45 -9.41
CA LEU A 155 18.33 2.76 -9.34
C LEU A 155 18.05 3.14 -7.88
N LEU A 156 17.48 2.21 -7.11
CA LEU A 156 17.11 2.46 -5.71
C LEU A 156 18.33 2.65 -4.81
N ASP A 157 19.41 1.90 -5.05
CA ASP A 157 20.72 2.08 -4.41
C ASP A 157 21.25 3.50 -4.65
N ARG A 158 21.23 3.95 -5.92
CA ARG A 158 21.64 5.31 -6.30
C ARG A 158 20.79 6.41 -5.65
N LEU A 159 19.48 6.17 -5.49
CA LEU A 159 18.56 7.10 -4.81
C LEU A 159 18.82 7.13 -3.30
N ALA A 160 19.10 5.99 -2.69
CA ALA A 160 19.44 5.88 -1.27
C ALA A 160 20.78 6.58 -0.96
N ASP A 161 21.79 6.41 -1.82
CA ASP A 161 23.07 7.13 -1.73
C ASP A 161 22.91 8.65 -1.83
N ALA A 162 22.12 9.13 -2.78
CA ALA A 162 21.94 10.56 -3.02
C ALA A 162 21.05 11.23 -1.96
N TYR A 163 20.10 10.51 -1.38
CA TYR A 163 19.10 11.03 -0.43
C TYR A 163 18.99 10.16 0.84
N PRO A 164 20.07 9.95 1.60
CA PRO A 164 20.12 8.96 2.68
C PRO A 164 19.17 9.24 3.85
N ARG A 165 18.66 10.47 3.97
CA ARG A 165 17.66 10.82 4.98
C ARG A 165 16.23 10.62 4.49
N GLN A 166 15.97 10.85 3.20
CA GLN A 166 14.63 10.88 2.63
C GLN A 166 14.24 9.58 1.92
N ALA A 167 15.18 8.89 1.27
CA ALA A 167 14.95 7.59 0.64
C ALA A 167 14.83 6.50 1.72
N ALA A 168 13.61 6.23 2.17
CA ALA A 168 13.33 5.43 3.37
C ALA A 168 13.00 3.96 3.09
N GLY A 169 12.80 3.59 1.83
CA GLY A 169 12.54 2.20 1.49
C GLY A 169 11.84 1.98 0.16
N VAL A 170 11.35 0.77 -0.03
CA VAL A 170 10.61 0.33 -1.21
C VAL A 170 9.46 -0.58 -0.81
N LYS A 171 8.31 -0.42 -1.47
CA LYS A 171 7.25 -1.44 -1.52
C LYS A 171 7.38 -2.18 -2.84
N ASP A 172 7.72 -3.46 -2.76
CA ASP A 172 7.77 -4.35 -3.93
C ASP A 172 6.48 -5.15 -4.09
N SER A 173 5.71 -4.84 -5.12
CA SER A 173 4.51 -5.58 -5.52
C SER A 173 4.74 -6.42 -6.77
N SER A 174 5.98 -6.65 -7.17
CA SER A 174 6.31 -7.50 -8.31
C SER A 174 5.90 -8.97 -8.08
N GLY A 175 5.93 -9.43 -6.82
CA GLY A 175 5.71 -10.83 -6.49
C GLY A 175 6.88 -11.75 -6.85
N ASP A 176 8.01 -11.19 -7.27
CA ASP A 176 9.20 -11.94 -7.67
C ASP A 176 10.24 -12.01 -6.54
N VAL A 177 10.63 -13.24 -6.18
CA VAL A 177 11.57 -13.48 -5.08
C VAL A 177 12.97 -12.97 -5.42
N VAL A 178 13.39 -13.06 -6.68
CA VAL A 178 14.72 -12.61 -7.10
C VAL A 178 14.84 -11.09 -6.95
N THR A 179 13.81 -10.37 -7.38
CA THR A 179 13.67 -8.92 -7.18
C THR A 179 13.70 -8.59 -5.69
N LEU A 180 12.89 -9.28 -4.88
CA LEU A 180 12.86 -9.06 -3.43
C LEU A 180 14.24 -9.22 -2.78
N MET A 181 14.99 -10.26 -3.12
CA MET A 181 16.36 -10.49 -2.63
C MET A 181 17.32 -9.38 -3.07
N GLY A 182 17.21 -8.89 -4.31
CA GLY A 182 18.00 -7.75 -4.79
C GLY A 182 17.75 -6.48 -3.96
N LEU A 183 16.49 -6.25 -3.58
CA LEU A 183 16.09 -5.12 -2.73
C LEU A 183 16.59 -5.26 -1.29
N HIS A 184 16.68 -6.49 -0.75
CA HIS A 184 17.34 -6.73 0.54
C HIS A 184 18.82 -6.35 0.50
N GLY A 185 19.50 -6.56 -0.63
CA GLY A 185 20.87 -6.09 -0.85
C GLY A 185 21.00 -4.57 -0.72
N VAL A 186 20.06 -3.82 -1.30
CA VAL A 186 20.00 -2.35 -1.16
C VAL A 186 19.78 -1.97 0.31
N ALA A 187 18.80 -2.58 1.00
CA ALA A 187 18.54 -2.29 2.41
C ALA A 187 19.72 -2.60 3.34
N ALA A 188 20.49 -3.65 3.03
CA ALA A 188 21.70 -3.99 3.79
C ALA A 188 22.83 -2.96 3.62
N ALA A 189 22.92 -2.32 2.45
CA ALA A 189 23.89 -1.25 2.17
C ALA A 189 23.48 0.10 2.80
N HIS A 190 22.18 0.33 3.02
CA HIS A 190 21.62 1.63 3.43
C HIS A 190 20.86 1.56 4.75
N PRO A 191 21.50 1.85 5.90
CA PRO A 191 20.83 1.91 7.19
C PRO A 191 19.67 2.92 7.18
N GLY A 192 18.44 2.44 7.41
CA GLY A 192 17.23 3.26 7.35
C GLY A 192 16.35 3.01 6.13
N PHE A 193 16.86 2.28 5.13
CA PHE A 193 16.07 1.81 3.98
C PHE A 193 15.36 0.49 4.31
N SER A 194 14.04 0.44 4.14
CA SER A 194 13.21 -0.73 4.49
C SER A 194 12.52 -1.35 3.27
N VAL A 195 12.47 -2.67 3.22
CA VAL A 195 11.78 -3.42 2.14
C VAL A 195 10.45 -3.95 2.63
N PHE A 196 9.37 -3.56 1.95
CA PHE A 196 8.02 -4.08 2.17
C PHE A 196 7.60 -4.94 0.97
N CYS A 197 7.13 -6.16 1.21
CA CYS A 197 6.43 -6.89 0.17
C CYS A 197 4.99 -6.35 0.03
N GLY A 198 4.51 -6.24 -1.20
CA GLY A 198 3.14 -5.82 -1.54
C GLY A 198 2.14 -6.98 -1.58
N THR A 199 2.66 -8.21 -1.56
CA THR A 199 1.89 -9.45 -1.42
C THR A 199 2.33 -10.15 -0.15
N GLU A 200 1.37 -10.50 0.69
CA GLU A 200 1.53 -11.25 1.92
C GLU A 200 2.06 -12.67 1.67
N ALA A 201 1.95 -13.18 0.44
CA ALA A 201 2.55 -14.47 0.05
C ALA A 201 4.08 -14.50 0.17
N LEU A 202 4.71 -13.33 0.24
CA LEU A 202 6.15 -13.18 0.43
C LEU A 202 6.50 -12.65 1.83
N LEU A 203 5.55 -12.54 2.76
CA LEU A 203 5.78 -11.89 4.05
C LEU A 203 6.85 -12.60 4.88
N LEU A 204 6.75 -13.92 5.06
CA LEU A 204 7.72 -14.69 5.82
C LEU A 204 9.13 -14.57 5.22
N LYS A 205 9.25 -14.74 3.89
CA LYS A 205 10.52 -14.58 3.18
C LYS A 205 11.09 -13.16 3.30
N ASN A 206 10.22 -12.15 3.24
CA ASN A 206 10.64 -10.77 3.41
C ASN A 206 11.21 -10.52 4.81
N LEU A 207 10.55 -11.03 5.86
CA LEU A 207 11.01 -10.89 7.25
C LEU A 207 12.32 -11.63 7.50
N GLN A 208 12.45 -12.86 6.99
CA GLN A 208 13.70 -13.64 7.04
C GLN A 208 14.88 -12.93 6.36
N GLY A 209 14.62 -12.15 5.29
CA GLY A 209 15.61 -11.30 4.62
C GLY A 209 15.88 -9.96 5.31
N GLY A 210 15.30 -9.71 6.48
CA GLY A 210 15.46 -8.46 7.24
C GLY A 210 14.52 -7.33 6.83
N GLY A 211 13.55 -7.60 5.96
CA GLY A 211 12.55 -6.64 5.49
C GLY A 211 11.66 -6.06 6.61
N GLY A 212 11.01 -4.94 6.32
CA GLY A 212 10.19 -4.19 7.27
C GLY A 212 8.82 -4.80 7.54
N GLY A 213 8.29 -5.62 6.65
CA GLY A 213 6.96 -6.23 6.79
C GLY A 213 6.20 -6.24 5.47
N CYS A 214 4.91 -5.94 5.51
CA CYS A 214 4.03 -6.05 4.34
C CYS A 214 3.05 -4.89 4.22
N ILE A 215 2.85 -4.42 2.98
CA ILE A 215 1.76 -3.51 2.62
C ILE A 215 0.79 -4.31 1.74
N SER A 216 -0.18 -4.98 2.38
CA SER A 216 -1.01 -6.02 1.74
C SER A 216 -2.44 -5.56 1.51
N GLY A 217 -2.96 -5.82 0.30
CA GLY A 217 -4.38 -5.60 0.01
C GLY A 217 -5.33 -6.43 0.88
N MET A 218 -4.93 -7.65 1.25
CA MET A 218 -5.71 -8.54 2.12
C MET A 218 -5.89 -7.99 3.54
N ALA A 219 -5.00 -7.08 3.98
CA ALA A 219 -5.15 -6.42 5.27
C ALA A 219 -6.42 -5.55 5.36
N ASN A 220 -7.07 -5.23 4.25
CA ASN A 220 -8.37 -4.54 4.25
C ASN A 220 -9.52 -5.39 4.78
N VAL A 221 -9.40 -6.71 4.69
CA VAL A 221 -10.47 -7.66 5.04
C VAL A 221 -10.08 -8.60 6.18
N LEU A 222 -8.78 -8.90 6.32
CA LEU A 222 -8.24 -9.88 7.27
C LEU A 222 -6.89 -9.41 7.87
N PRO A 223 -6.85 -8.22 8.51
CA PRO A 223 -5.60 -7.66 9.05
C PRO A 223 -4.97 -8.56 10.11
N HIS A 224 -5.78 -9.24 10.93
CA HIS A 224 -5.32 -10.08 12.04
C HIS A 224 -4.53 -11.31 11.57
N VAL A 225 -4.91 -11.94 10.46
CA VAL A 225 -4.19 -13.11 9.90
C VAL A 225 -2.77 -12.73 9.49
N ILE A 226 -2.64 -11.59 8.81
CA ILE A 226 -1.34 -11.10 8.34
C ILE A 226 -0.51 -10.60 9.53
N ARG A 227 -1.18 -9.97 10.50
CA ARG A 227 -0.56 -9.52 11.75
C ARG A 227 0.00 -10.68 12.56
N ASP A 228 -0.74 -11.77 12.65
CA ASP A 228 -0.35 -12.98 13.36
C ASP A 228 0.91 -13.61 12.76
N LEU A 229 1.01 -13.71 11.43
CA LEU A 229 2.25 -14.14 10.76
C LEU A 229 3.40 -13.15 11.01
N TYR A 230 3.15 -11.85 10.94
CA TYR A 230 4.18 -10.84 11.18
C TYR A 230 4.75 -10.90 12.61
N ASP A 231 3.90 -11.12 13.62
CA ASP A 231 4.36 -11.17 15.02
C ASP A 231 5.08 -12.49 15.36
N ASN A 232 4.72 -13.57 14.68
CA ASN A 232 5.19 -14.92 14.99
C ASN A 232 6.06 -15.51 13.87
N TRP A 233 6.74 -14.68 13.09
CA TRP A 233 7.53 -15.14 11.94
C TRP A 233 8.77 -15.98 12.33
N GLU A 234 9.22 -15.90 13.58
CA GLU A 234 10.32 -16.70 14.14
C GLU A 234 9.83 -17.97 14.86
N ALA A 235 8.51 -18.19 14.97
CA ALA A 235 7.97 -19.37 15.61
C ALA A 235 8.13 -20.61 14.72
N ASP A 236 8.19 -21.79 15.34
CA ASP A 236 8.34 -23.08 14.64
C ASP A 236 7.20 -23.34 13.63
N ASP A 237 6.03 -22.74 13.84
CA ASP A 237 4.84 -22.85 12.99
C ASP A 237 4.70 -21.72 11.95
N ALA A 238 5.72 -20.87 11.77
CA ALA A 238 5.65 -19.71 10.85
C ALA A 238 5.32 -20.11 9.40
N GLU A 239 5.83 -21.24 8.92
CA GLU A 239 5.49 -21.76 7.58
C GLU A 239 4.00 -22.14 7.48
N GLU A 240 3.42 -22.72 8.54
CA GLU A 240 1.99 -23.05 8.58
C GLU A 240 1.15 -21.77 8.53
N ARG A 241 1.53 -20.74 9.27
CA ARG A 241 0.89 -19.41 9.25
C ARG A 241 0.98 -18.75 7.87
N GLN A 242 2.13 -18.88 7.20
CA GLN A 242 2.30 -18.43 5.81
C GLN A 242 1.38 -19.20 4.84
N ASN A 243 1.29 -20.53 4.98
CA ASN A 243 0.41 -21.35 4.14
C ASN A 243 -1.06 -21.01 4.35
N ARG A 244 -1.51 -20.77 5.58
CA ARG A 244 -2.86 -20.28 5.89
C ARG A 244 -3.13 -18.92 5.23
N THR A 245 -2.18 -17.99 5.32
CA THR A 245 -2.28 -16.67 4.68
C THR A 245 -2.42 -16.79 3.16
N ASN A 246 -1.63 -17.68 2.54
CA ASN A 246 -1.68 -17.94 1.10
C ASN A 246 -3.02 -18.54 0.67
N TRP A 247 -3.52 -19.54 1.40
CA TRP A 247 -4.79 -20.20 1.09
C TRP A 247 -5.97 -19.21 1.05
N ILE A 248 -6.04 -18.31 2.04
CA ILE A 248 -7.06 -17.26 2.11
C ILE A 248 -6.96 -16.30 0.92
N ARG A 249 -5.74 -15.85 0.62
CA ARG A 249 -5.46 -14.96 -0.51
C ARG A 249 -5.91 -15.60 -1.83
N ASP A 250 -5.57 -16.87 -2.02
CA ASP A 250 -5.85 -17.60 -3.25
C ASP A 250 -7.36 -17.79 -3.45
N ALA A 251 -8.13 -18.00 -2.38
CA ALA A 251 -9.60 -18.06 -2.45
C ALA A 251 -10.23 -16.80 -3.07
N ILE A 252 -9.67 -15.61 -2.79
CA ILE A 252 -10.12 -14.34 -3.40
C ILE A 252 -9.61 -14.22 -4.83
N LEU A 253 -8.33 -14.48 -5.07
CA LEU A 253 -7.73 -14.28 -6.40
C LEU A 253 -8.27 -15.25 -7.45
N GLU A 254 -8.52 -16.49 -7.07
CA GLU A 254 -9.12 -17.51 -7.94
C GLU A 254 -10.58 -17.21 -8.31
N SER A 255 -11.22 -16.19 -7.72
CA SER A 255 -12.53 -15.71 -8.19
C SER A 255 -12.44 -15.14 -9.61
N GLY A 256 -11.26 -14.68 -10.04
CA GLY A 256 -11.04 -14.07 -11.35
C GLY A 256 -11.57 -12.63 -11.47
N PHE A 257 -12.18 -12.09 -10.42
CA PHE A 257 -12.71 -10.73 -10.39
C PHE A 257 -11.64 -9.68 -10.09
N ASN A 258 -11.94 -8.42 -10.42
CA ASN A 258 -11.07 -7.30 -10.11
C ASN A 258 -10.84 -7.19 -8.58
N MET A 259 -9.58 -7.19 -8.15
CA MET A 259 -9.22 -7.21 -6.73
C MET A 259 -9.81 -6.05 -5.91
N ILE A 260 -9.86 -4.83 -6.47
CA ILE A 260 -10.38 -3.65 -5.75
C ILE A 260 -11.88 -3.82 -5.52
N ALA A 261 -12.62 -4.19 -6.57
CA ALA A 261 -14.06 -4.43 -6.49
C ALA A 261 -14.38 -5.60 -5.55
N SER A 262 -13.61 -6.69 -5.62
CA SER A 262 -13.77 -7.85 -4.73
C SER A 262 -13.57 -7.49 -3.26
N LEU A 263 -12.48 -6.79 -2.91
CA LEU A 263 -12.21 -6.40 -1.53
C LEU A 263 -13.29 -5.44 -0.99
N LYS A 264 -13.80 -4.55 -1.84
CA LYS A 264 -14.90 -3.64 -1.50
C LYS A 264 -16.20 -4.39 -1.19
N VAL A 265 -16.56 -5.39 -1.99
CA VAL A 265 -17.72 -6.24 -1.73
C VAL A 265 -17.58 -6.97 -0.39
N ILE A 266 -16.40 -7.53 -0.10
CA ILE A 266 -16.14 -8.23 1.15
C ILE A 266 -16.24 -7.27 2.35
N VAL A 267 -15.70 -6.05 2.24
CA VAL A 267 -15.86 -5.04 3.29
C VAL A 267 -17.33 -4.64 3.46
N GLY A 268 -18.08 -4.52 2.36
CA GLY A 268 -19.52 -4.24 2.38
C GLY A 268 -20.32 -5.30 3.13
N ASP A 269 -20.03 -6.58 2.87
CA ASP A 269 -20.63 -7.73 3.57
C ASP A 269 -20.27 -7.72 5.07
N GLN A 270 -18.97 -7.61 5.39
CA GLN A 270 -18.49 -7.59 6.78
C GLN A 270 -19.03 -6.42 7.62
N THR A 271 -19.38 -5.31 6.98
CA THR A 271 -19.89 -4.09 7.67
C THR A 271 -21.40 -3.92 7.56
N GLY A 272 -22.09 -4.78 6.78
CA GLY A 272 -23.51 -4.61 6.47
C GLY A 272 -23.82 -3.33 5.70
N ARG A 273 -22.87 -2.83 4.89
CA ARG A 273 -22.97 -1.58 4.13
C ARG A 273 -22.82 -1.85 2.62
N PRO A 274 -23.92 -2.09 1.90
CA PRO A 274 -23.88 -2.39 0.46
C PRO A 274 -23.23 -1.30 -0.40
N GLY A 275 -23.22 -0.05 0.07
CA GLY A 275 -22.60 1.08 -0.63
C GLY A 275 -21.10 0.94 -0.87
N TRP A 276 -20.42 0.00 -0.19
CA TRP A 276 -19.00 -0.28 -0.39
C TRP A 276 -18.65 -0.85 -1.76
N SER A 277 -19.56 -1.57 -2.41
CA SER A 277 -19.27 -2.27 -3.68
C SER A 277 -18.92 -1.34 -4.84
N ARG A 278 -19.24 -0.05 -4.72
CA ARG A 278 -19.00 0.95 -5.76
C ARG A 278 -17.52 1.26 -5.94
N VAL A 279 -17.05 1.19 -7.18
CA VAL A 279 -15.74 1.68 -7.64
C VAL A 279 -15.90 2.91 -8.53
N ARG A 280 -14.82 3.67 -8.73
CA ARG A 280 -14.83 4.83 -9.64
C ARG A 280 -14.47 4.38 -11.06
N PRO A 281 -15.19 4.83 -12.11
CA PRO A 281 -14.78 4.60 -13.49
C PRO A 281 -13.32 5.02 -13.71
N PRO A 282 -12.54 4.26 -14.52
CA PRO A 282 -12.98 3.21 -15.45
C PRO A 282 -13.14 1.81 -14.82
N LEU A 283 -12.98 1.65 -13.51
CA LEU A 283 -13.32 0.38 -12.85
C LEU A 283 -14.84 0.16 -12.90
N VAL A 284 -15.24 -1.10 -12.81
CA VAL A 284 -16.64 -1.54 -12.90
C VAL A 284 -17.01 -2.30 -11.64
N ASP A 285 -18.15 -1.96 -11.07
CA ASP A 285 -18.73 -2.65 -9.92
C ASP A 285 -19.00 -4.12 -10.28
N LEU A 286 -18.84 -5.04 -9.31
CA LEU A 286 -19.33 -6.41 -9.49
C LEU A 286 -20.85 -6.41 -9.49
N THR A 287 -21.45 -7.15 -10.41
CA THR A 287 -22.90 -7.40 -10.45
C THR A 287 -23.35 -8.16 -9.19
N GLU A 288 -24.63 -8.08 -8.82
CA GLU A 288 -25.17 -8.82 -7.66
C GLU A 288 -24.82 -10.31 -7.70
N THR A 289 -24.96 -10.95 -8.86
CA THR A 289 -24.59 -12.36 -9.07
C THR A 289 -23.09 -12.62 -8.83
N GLU A 290 -22.21 -11.74 -9.31
CA GLU A 290 -20.75 -11.88 -9.08
C GLU A 290 -20.38 -11.65 -7.62
N GLN A 291 -21.08 -10.74 -6.93
CA GLN A 291 -20.92 -10.53 -5.49
C GLN A 291 -21.29 -11.79 -4.70
N GLU A 292 -22.44 -12.40 -5.00
CA GLU A 292 -22.86 -13.67 -4.38
C GLU A 292 -21.85 -14.80 -4.65
N GLN A 293 -21.35 -14.92 -5.88
CA GLN A 293 -20.33 -15.91 -6.24
C GLN A 293 -19.01 -15.70 -5.48
N LEU A 294 -18.57 -14.46 -5.34
CA LEU A 294 -17.38 -14.11 -4.58
C LEU A 294 -17.54 -14.49 -3.10
N LEU A 295 -18.65 -14.11 -2.47
CA LEU A 295 -18.89 -14.35 -1.05
C LEU A 295 -19.08 -15.85 -0.74
N ALA A 296 -19.68 -16.61 -1.66
CA ALA A 296 -19.81 -18.07 -1.53
C ALA A 296 -18.46 -18.79 -1.48
N ARG A 297 -17.42 -18.28 -2.16
CA ARG A 297 -16.05 -18.84 -2.10
C ARG A 297 -15.36 -18.63 -0.77
N LEU A 298 -15.82 -17.66 0.02
CA LEU A 298 -15.28 -17.34 1.33
C LEU A 298 -16.04 -18.05 2.47
N SER A 299 -16.95 -18.98 2.13
CA SER A 299 -17.73 -19.77 3.06
C SER A 299 -17.20 -21.21 3.20
N PRO A 300 -17.02 -21.75 4.43
CA PRO A 300 -17.29 -21.10 5.71
C PRO A 300 -16.34 -19.93 5.96
N PRO A 301 -16.77 -18.91 6.73
CA PRO A 301 -16.03 -17.67 6.90
C PRO A 301 -14.59 -17.96 7.28
N VAL A 302 -13.65 -17.26 6.63
CA VAL A 302 -12.25 -17.27 7.02
C VAL A 302 -12.19 -17.00 8.52
N PRO A 303 -11.63 -17.91 9.34
CA PRO A 303 -11.71 -17.77 10.79
C PRO A 303 -11.16 -16.39 11.21
N ALA A 304 -12.01 -15.68 11.97
CA ALA A 304 -11.65 -14.45 12.66
C ALA A 304 -10.47 -14.65 13.61
#